data_AF-A0A2M8GBV6-F1
#
_entry.id   AF-A0A2M8GBV6-F1
#
_cell.length_a   1.000
_cell.length_b   1.000
_cell.length_c   1.000
_cell.angle_alpha   90.00
_cell.angle_beta   90.00
_cell.angle_gamma   90.00
#
_symmetry.space_group_name_H-M   'P 1'
#
loop_
_entity.id
_entity.type
_entity.pdbx_description
1 polymer ?
#
loop_
_entity_poly.entity_id
_entity_poly.type
_entity_poly.pdbx_seq_one_letter_code
_entity_poly.pdbx_strand_id
1 'polypeptide(L)'
;MIKRVRETIKKYHMLERGNMVIVAVSGGPDSVALLKALNIFSDEYRLTLIIAHLNHGLRGEESNNDEEFVRKLSESMGIEFEYKYIDISSLRQRKGKSVEVIAREERYQFLAEVARKHKAHKIALGHHLHDQAETVLMNFIRGSGIEGLKGILPVRDGIYIRPLLAVTRQEILDFLEKEGIRFMIDSSNAQDFYLRNRIRHHLIPKIKKDYNPKIEEGLVHLAEIVRLEDDYMKTVLKEIMSGWEGNGESGEIRISITEFLLLHEAIQNRAIKTILQRFSPSGSGIGYVHVESVMDLVRSRRPNGCLHLPFNIEVRREYNSLVIVRRKRQDGKPLWALPYGRNRYFSFLDAGKSQFSYDIAIPGRVEILELGMTLVFDLLDKHPNSIHFNGEKIVYMDFEAMRFPLVIRNLRPGDRIQPLGMEGVKKLKCYFIDRKIPQRERRKIPLLVDGQSVLWIVGMRLSERVKITDKTRKVVKGEIV
;
A
#
# COMPACT_ATOMS: atom_id res chain seq x y z
N MET A 1 -13.70 38.35 -2.16
CA MET A 1 -13.16 37.17 -2.87
C MET A 1 -11.63 37.22 -3.12
N ILE A 2 -11.12 38.08 -4.02
CA ILE A 2 -9.71 38.05 -4.53
C ILE A 2 -8.63 38.00 -3.44
N LYS A 3 -8.74 38.80 -2.38
CA LYS A 3 -7.79 38.79 -1.25
C LYS A 3 -7.61 37.39 -0.65
N ARG A 4 -8.72 36.68 -0.40
CA ARG A 4 -8.74 35.34 0.20
C ARG A 4 -8.23 34.26 -0.75
N VAL A 5 -8.45 34.42 -2.06
CA VAL A 5 -7.83 33.56 -3.07
C VAL A 5 -6.31 33.74 -3.05
N ARG A 6 -5.81 34.98 -3.00
CA ARG A 6 -4.38 35.28 -2.89
C ARG A 6 -3.76 34.67 -1.64
N GLU A 7 -4.41 34.83 -0.49
CA GLU A 7 -3.98 34.21 0.78
C GLU A 7 -3.93 32.69 0.69
N THR A 8 -4.93 32.07 0.03
CA THR A 8 -4.98 30.62 -0.18
C THR A 8 -3.85 30.13 -1.10
N ILE A 9 -3.59 30.84 -2.20
CA ILE A 9 -2.49 30.54 -3.13
C ILE A 9 -1.15 30.60 -2.41
N LYS A 10 -0.92 31.63 -1.59
CA LYS A 10 0.32 31.80 -0.81
C LYS A 10 0.46 30.73 0.28
N LYS A 11 -0.58 30.51 1.09
CA LYS A 11 -0.60 29.52 2.19
C LYS A 11 -0.19 28.13 1.72
N TYR A 12 -0.67 27.71 0.55
CA TYR A 12 -0.45 26.36 0.02
C TYR A 12 0.55 26.30 -1.15
N HIS A 13 1.29 27.39 -1.42
CA HIS A 13 2.30 27.46 -2.48
C HIS A 13 1.76 26.93 -3.83
N MET A 14 0.56 27.36 -4.21
CA MET A 14 -0.17 26.77 -5.35
C MET A 14 0.42 27.15 -6.72
N LEU A 15 1.05 28.32 -6.81
CA LEU A 15 1.51 28.93 -8.06
C LEU A 15 2.92 29.48 -7.90
N GLU A 16 3.72 29.31 -8.94
CA GLU A 16 5.03 29.93 -9.10
C GLU A 16 5.06 30.83 -10.34
N ARG A 17 6.06 31.71 -10.42
CA ARG A 17 6.18 32.65 -11.53
C ARG A 17 6.44 31.90 -12.85
N GLY A 18 5.72 32.24 -13.92
CA GLY A 18 5.85 31.57 -15.22
C GLY A 18 5.12 30.24 -15.33
N ASN A 19 4.32 29.85 -14.32
CA ASN A 19 3.54 28.63 -14.39
C ASN A 19 2.49 28.70 -15.50
N MET A 20 2.38 27.59 -16.23
CA MET A 20 1.26 27.32 -17.12
C MET A 20 0.17 26.55 -16.36
N VAL A 21 -1.06 27.08 -16.36
CA VAL A 21 -2.17 26.61 -15.55
C VAL A 21 -3.38 26.27 -16.42
N ILE A 22 -3.80 25.00 -16.37
CA ILE A 22 -5.07 24.57 -16.96
C ILE A 22 -6.20 24.93 -16.00
N VAL A 23 -7.20 25.68 -16.44
CA VAL A 23 -8.38 26.03 -15.64
C VAL A 23 -9.56 25.19 -16.12
N ALA A 24 -10.09 24.34 -15.25
CA ALA A 24 -11.28 23.56 -15.56
C ALA A 24 -12.53 24.44 -15.46
N VAL A 25 -13.16 24.76 -16.59
CA VAL A 25 -14.31 25.66 -16.67
C VAL A 25 -15.54 24.89 -17.14
N SER A 26 -16.59 24.85 -16.31
CA SER A 26 -17.84 24.16 -16.64
C SER A 26 -18.94 25.11 -17.11
N GLY A 27 -18.72 26.42 -17.09
CA GLY A 27 -19.74 27.45 -17.38
C GLY A 27 -20.49 27.95 -16.15
N GLY A 28 -20.39 27.23 -15.03
CA GLY A 28 -20.99 27.61 -13.75
C GLY A 28 -20.22 28.72 -13.01
N PRO A 29 -20.86 29.37 -12.03
CA PRO A 29 -20.32 30.55 -11.33
C PRO A 29 -18.95 30.30 -10.71
N ASP A 30 -18.77 29.17 -10.02
CA ASP A 30 -17.52 28.86 -9.33
C ASP A 30 -16.33 28.75 -10.30
N SER A 31 -16.57 28.14 -11.47
CA SER A 31 -15.54 27.92 -12.47
C SER A 31 -15.18 29.20 -13.24
N VAL A 32 -16.16 30.07 -13.48
CA VAL A 32 -15.97 31.38 -14.10
C VAL A 32 -15.23 32.33 -13.15
N ALA A 33 -15.63 32.35 -11.88
CA ALA A 33 -14.95 33.14 -10.85
C ALA A 33 -13.50 32.69 -10.66
N LEU A 34 -13.23 31.38 -10.71
CA LEU A 34 -11.88 30.84 -10.67
C LEU A 34 -11.03 31.35 -11.84
N LEU A 35 -11.54 31.25 -13.08
CA LEU A 35 -10.84 31.71 -14.27
C LEU A 35 -10.48 33.20 -14.15
N LYS A 36 -11.46 34.03 -13.76
CA LYS A 36 -11.27 35.47 -13.64
C LYS A 36 -10.31 35.85 -12.52
N ALA A 37 -10.38 35.17 -11.38
CA ALA A 37 -9.42 35.35 -10.30
C ALA A 37 -7.98 35.02 -10.76
N LEU A 38 -7.78 33.90 -11.46
CA LEU A 38 -6.47 33.52 -11.98
C LEU A 38 -5.98 34.46 -13.07
N ASN A 39 -6.87 35.02 -13.89
CA ASN A 39 -6.52 36.03 -14.88
C ASN A 39 -6.10 37.35 -14.23
N ILE A 40 -6.69 37.75 -13.10
CA ILE A 40 -6.20 38.91 -12.33
C ILE A 40 -4.78 38.64 -11.80
N PHE A 41 -4.47 37.39 -11.45
CA PHE A 41 -3.15 37.00 -10.97
C PHE A 41 -2.15 36.68 -12.10
N SER A 42 -2.57 36.66 -13.38
CA SER A 42 -1.68 36.33 -14.48
C SER A 42 -0.57 37.36 -14.62
N ASP A 43 -0.85 38.63 -14.37
CA ASP A 43 0.17 39.69 -14.43
C ASP A 43 1.17 39.58 -13.27
N GLU A 44 0.67 39.34 -12.05
CA GLU A 44 1.48 39.22 -10.83
C GLU A 44 2.44 38.02 -10.94
N TYR A 45 1.95 36.88 -11.41
CA TYR A 45 2.71 35.63 -11.48
C TYR A 45 3.24 35.29 -12.88
N ARG A 46 3.01 36.13 -13.89
CA ARG A 46 3.32 35.84 -15.31
C ARG A 46 2.76 34.46 -15.74
N LEU A 47 1.50 34.21 -15.44
CA LEU A 47 0.87 32.92 -15.72
C LEU A 47 0.49 32.81 -17.19
N THR A 48 0.60 31.60 -17.74
CA THR A 48 -0.07 31.23 -18.99
C THR A 48 -1.29 30.41 -18.64
N LEU A 49 -2.48 30.91 -18.97
CA LEU A 49 -3.74 30.22 -18.68
C LEU A 49 -4.20 29.46 -19.92
N ILE A 50 -4.81 28.29 -19.71
CA ILE A 50 -5.49 27.52 -20.74
C ILE A 50 -6.82 27.06 -20.17
N ILE A 51 -7.92 27.33 -20.86
CA ILE A 51 -9.26 26.92 -20.45
C ILE A 51 -9.49 25.50 -20.95
N ALA A 52 -9.92 24.60 -20.06
CA ALA A 52 -10.32 23.25 -20.42
C ALA A 52 -11.79 23.05 -20.06
N HIS A 53 -12.62 22.80 -21.08
CA HIS A 53 -14.05 22.51 -20.94
C HIS A 53 -14.36 21.09 -21.40
N LEU A 54 -15.13 20.35 -20.58
CA LEU A 54 -15.61 19.01 -20.90
C LEU A 54 -17.13 19.02 -20.95
N ASN A 55 -17.67 18.82 -22.15
CA ASN A 55 -19.09 18.64 -22.36
C ASN A 55 -19.45 17.15 -22.18
N HIS A 56 -20.28 16.86 -21.18
CA HIS A 56 -20.66 15.51 -20.78
C HIS A 56 -21.88 14.95 -21.55
N GLY A 57 -22.48 15.73 -22.46
CA GLY A 57 -23.63 15.30 -23.27
C GLY A 57 -24.89 14.96 -22.47
N LEU A 58 -24.93 15.28 -21.17
CA LEU A 58 -26.00 14.84 -20.27
C LEU A 58 -27.29 15.66 -20.40
N ARG A 59 -27.23 16.88 -20.96
CA ARG A 59 -28.35 17.85 -20.94
C ARG A 59 -28.73 18.42 -22.30
N GLY A 60 -28.29 17.78 -23.40
CA GLY A 60 -28.60 18.23 -24.75
C GLY A 60 -28.21 19.70 -24.98
N GLU A 61 -29.19 20.56 -25.26
CA GLU A 61 -28.96 21.98 -25.58
C GLU A 61 -28.33 22.80 -24.46
N GLU A 62 -28.59 22.52 -23.18
CA GLU A 62 -27.94 23.26 -22.08
C GLU A 62 -26.43 23.08 -22.11
N SER A 63 -25.97 21.85 -22.38
CA SER A 63 -24.52 21.57 -22.46
C SER A 63 -23.87 22.23 -23.67
N ASN A 64 -24.61 22.41 -24.77
CA ASN A 64 -24.13 23.16 -25.94
C ASN A 64 -24.07 24.66 -25.66
N ASN A 65 -25.03 25.20 -24.92
CA ASN A 65 -25.03 26.61 -24.50
C ASN A 65 -23.89 26.92 -23.52
N ASP A 66 -23.61 26.00 -22.59
CA ASP A 66 -22.46 26.10 -21.67
C ASP A 66 -21.13 26.14 -22.46
N GLU A 67 -20.98 25.27 -23.45
CA GLU A 67 -19.80 25.22 -24.32
C GLU A 67 -19.60 26.54 -25.09
N GLU A 68 -20.65 27.02 -25.75
CA GLU A 68 -20.60 28.25 -26.54
C GLU A 68 -20.31 29.48 -25.66
N PHE A 69 -20.87 29.50 -24.45
CA PHE A 69 -20.57 30.53 -23.46
C PHE A 69 -19.08 30.52 -23.06
N VAL A 70 -18.50 29.35 -22.76
CA VAL A 70 -17.09 29.25 -22.36
C VAL A 70 -16.16 29.57 -23.54
N ARG A 71 -16.53 29.19 -24.77
CA ARG A 71 -15.80 29.57 -25.99
C ARG A 71 -15.74 31.10 -26.13
N LYS A 72 -16.88 31.79 -26.08
CA LYS A 72 -16.93 33.27 -26.12
C LYS A 72 -16.14 33.91 -24.99
N LEU A 73 -16.19 33.32 -23.78
CA LEU A 73 -15.42 33.79 -22.64
C LEU A 73 -13.91 33.69 -22.91
N SER A 74 -13.44 32.58 -23.48
CA SER A 74 -12.03 32.40 -23.87
C SER A 74 -11.57 33.42 -24.91
N GLU A 75 -12.37 33.65 -25.96
CA GLU A 75 -12.10 34.64 -27.00
C GLU A 75 -12.02 36.05 -26.43
N SER A 76 -12.96 36.43 -25.57
CA SER A 76 -12.98 37.76 -24.93
C SER A 76 -11.76 38.04 -24.05
N MET A 77 -11.10 36.98 -23.55
CA MET A 77 -9.93 37.08 -22.68
C MET A 77 -8.61 36.80 -23.41
N GLY A 78 -8.65 36.40 -24.69
CA GLY A 78 -7.47 35.98 -25.44
C GLY A 78 -6.78 34.75 -24.85
N ILE A 79 -7.54 33.84 -24.22
CA ILE A 79 -7.01 32.63 -23.56
C ILE A 79 -7.26 31.42 -24.44
N GLU A 80 -6.26 30.53 -24.54
CA GLU A 80 -6.38 29.30 -25.32
C GLU A 80 -7.49 28.37 -24.76
N PHE A 81 -8.26 27.76 -25.65
CA PHE A 81 -9.43 26.95 -25.31
C PHE A 81 -9.29 25.51 -25.80
N GLU A 82 -9.35 24.58 -24.86
CA GLU A 82 -9.36 23.14 -25.09
C GLU A 82 -10.72 22.55 -24.76
N TYR A 83 -11.24 21.75 -25.68
CA TYR A 83 -12.58 21.23 -25.62
C TYR A 83 -12.60 19.72 -25.86
N LYS A 84 -13.49 19.02 -25.16
CA LYS A 84 -13.83 17.62 -25.45
C LYS A 84 -15.31 17.38 -25.22
N TYR A 85 -15.92 16.62 -26.12
CA TYR A 85 -17.28 16.08 -25.98
C TYR A 85 -17.21 14.61 -25.59
N ILE A 86 -18.01 14.19 -24.61
CA ILE A 86 -18.15 12.79 -24.22
C ILE A 86 -19.61 12.49 -23.94
N ASP A 87 -20.19 11.53 -24.66
CA ASP A 87 -21.50 10.98 -24.34
C ASP A 87 -21.41 9.96 -23.19
N ILE A 88 -21.76 10.40 -21.98
CA ILE A 88 -21.73 9.56 -20.78
C ILE A 88 -22.86 8.52 -20.78
N SER A 89 -23.99 8.80 -21.43
CA SER A 89 -25.14 7.89 -21.47
C SER A 89 -24.75 6.58 -22.16
N SER A 90 -24.03 6.68 -23.28
CA SER A 90 -23.47 5.53 -23.99
C SER A 90 -22.37 4.80 -23.19
N LEU A 91 -21.55 5.52 -22.41
CA LEU A 91 -20.50 4.91 -21.58
C LEU A 91 -21.04 4.15 -20.36
N ARG A 92 -22.18 4.57 -19.80
CA ARG A 92 -22.82 3.90 -18.65
C ARG A 92 -23.15 2.45 -18.94
N GLN A 93 -23.67 2.16 -20.13
CA GLN A 93 -24.03 0.80 -20.56
C GLN A 93 -22.84 -0.15 -20.55
N ARG A 94 -21.62 0.37 -20.75
CA ARG A 94 -20.38 -0.44 -20.83
C ARG A 94 -19.66 -0.63 -19.49
N LYS A 95 -19.75 0.33 -18.55
CA LYS A 95 -18.89 0.39 -17.37
C LYS A 95 -19.56 0.00 -16.03
N GLY A 96 -20.89 -0.15 -15.98
CA GLY A 96 -21.59 -0.59 -14.75
C GLY A 96 -21.43 0.32 -13.52
N LYS A 97 -20.89 1.53 -13.68
CA LYS A 97 -20.67 2.54 -12.64
C LYS A 97 -21.78 3.61 -12.68
N SER A 98 -21.90 4.40 -11.61
CA SER A 98 -22.79 5.57 -11.62
C SER A 98 -22.29 6.64 -12.59
N VAL A 99 -23.23 7.40 -13.15
CA VAL A 99 -22.95 8.50 -14.12
C VAL A 99 -21.97 9.51 -13.54
N GLU A 100 -22.10 9.85 -12.26
CA GLU A 100 -21.22 10.82 -11.58
C GLU A 100 -19.77 10.33 -11.47
N VAL A 101 -19.56 9.04 -11.19
CA VAL A 101 -18.21 8.46 -11.10
C VAL A 101 -17.56 8.45 -12.48
N ILE A 102 -18.29 8.08 -13.53
CA ILE A 102 -17.80 8.10 -14.91
C ILE A 102 -17.47 9.55 -15.32
N ALA A 103 -18.39 10.49 -15.11
CA ALA A 103 -18.17 11.91 -15.42
C ALA A 103 -16.92 12.47 -14.75
N ARG A 104 -16.70 12.12 -13.48
CA ARG A 104 -15.52 12.52 -12.71
C ARG A 104 -14.25 11.89 -13.27
N GLU A 105 -14.24 10.58 -13.53
CA GLU A 105 -13.08 9.86 -14.09
C GLU A 105 -12.67 10.45 -15.45
N GLU A 106 -13.63 10.60 -16.37
CA GLU A 106 -13.39 11.16 -17.70
C GLU A 106 -12.91 12.62 -17.64
N ARG A 107 -13.46 13.42 -16.70
CA ARG A 107 -12.98 14.80 -16.45
C ARG A 107 -11.52 14.84 -16.04
N TYR A 108 -11.12 14.00 -15.09
CA TYR A 108 -9.72 13.94 -14.67
C TYR A 108 -8.80 13.44 -15.79
N GLN A 109 -9.24 12.47 -16.59
CA GLN A 109 -8.48 11.99 -17.74
C GLN A 109 -8.28 13.08 -18.79
N PHE A 110 -9.34 13.80 -19.15
CA PHE A 110 -9.27 14.95 -20.07
C PHE A 110 -8.33 16.05 -19.55
N LEU A 111 -8.46 16.46 -18.29
CA LEU A 111 -7.58 17.49 -17.72
C LEU A 111 -6.12 17.06 -17.70
N ALA A 112 -5.84 15.78 -17.42
CA ALA A 112 -4.49 15.23 -17.47
C ALA A 112 -3.93 15.13 -18.90
N GLU A 113 -4.78 14.86 -19.89
CA GLU A 113 -4.44 14.87 -21.31
C GLU A 113 -4.05 16.28 -21.77
N VAL A 114 -4.88 17.29 -21.46
CA VAL A 114 -4.64 18.70 -21.76
C VAL A 114 -3.36 19.19 -21.08
N ALA A 115 -3.18 18.88 -19.79
CA ALA A 115 -1.97 19.26 -19.07
C ALA A 115 -0.70 18.65 -19.69
N ARG A 116 -0.77 17.42 -20.20
CA ARG A 116 0.36 16.77 -20.88
C ARG A 116 0.65 17.40 -22.25
N LYS A 117 -0.39 17.69 -23.03
CA LYS A 117 -0.29 18.34 -24.36
C LYS A 117 0.46 19.67 -24.25
N HIS A 118 0.10 20.46 -23.24
CA HIS A 118 0.64 21.80 -23.03
C HIS A 118 1.84 21.87 -22.09
N LYS A 119 2.26 20.73 -21.51
CA LYS A 119 3.28 20.69 -20.45
C LYS A 119 2.95 21.64 -19.29
N ALA A 120 1.68 21.68 -18.92
CA ALA A 120 1.18 22.54 -17.86
C ALA A 120 1.73 22.13 -16.50
N HIS A 121 1.98 23.13 -15.66
CA HIS A 121 2.54 22.95 -14.32
C HIS A 121 1.44 22.66 -13.30
N LYS A 122 0.24 23.22 -13.51
CA LYS A 122 -0.89 23.13 -12.58
C LYS A 122 -2.23 22.95 -13.31
N ILE A 123 -3.20 22.35 -12.61
CA ILE A 123 -4.59 22.22 -13.03
C ILE A 123 -5.48 22.81 -11.91
N ALA A 124 -6.18 23.89 -12.18
CA ALA A 124 -7.05 24.58 -11.25
C ALA A 124 -8.50 24.08 -11.34
N LEU A 125 -9.10 23.78 -10.18
CA LEU A 125 -10.48 23.31 -10.05
C LEU A 125 -11.30 24.23 -9.14
N GLY A 126 -12.53 24.56 -9.53
CA GLY A 126 -13.42 25.50 -8.83
C GLY A 126 -14.12 24.95 -7.60
N HIS A 127 -13.41 24.19 -6.74
CA HIS A 127 -14.00 23.76 -5.46
C HIS A 127 -13.91 24.90 -4.43
N HIS A 128 -15.02 25.16 -3.75
CA HIS A 128 -15.18 26.25 -2.78
C HIS A 128 -15.42 25.74 -1.34
N LEU A 129 -15.57 26.66 -0.38
CA LEU A 129 -15.72 26.34 1.05
C LEU A 129 -16.87 25.38 1.36
N HIS A 130 -17.99 25.53 0.63
CA HIS A 130 -19.16 24.68 0.83
C HIS A 130 -18.91 23.23 0.38
N ASP A 131 -18.19 23.02 -0.73
CA ASP A 131 -17.78 21.66 -1.17
C ASP A 131 -16.90 20.98 -0.10
N GLN A 132 -16.08 21.79 0.58
CA GLN A 132 -15.21 21.29 1.63
C GLN A 132 -16.03 20.81 2.83
N ALA A 133 -16.96 21.64 3.30
CA ALA A 133 -17.86 21.28 4.40
C ALA A 133 -18.68 20.02 4.07
N GLU A 134 -19.26 19.95 2.86
CA GLU A 134 -19.98 18.78 2.38
C GLU A 134 -19.11 17.52 2.41
N THR A 135 -17.87 17.61 1.92
CA THR A 135 -16.96 16.46 1.84
C THR A 135 -16.56 15.96 3.22
N VAL A 136 -16.25 16.87 4.15
CA VAL A 136 -15.89 16.54 5.53
C VAL A 136 -17.06 15.86 6.23
N LEU A 137 -18.25 16.45 6.16
CA LEU A 137 -19.44 15.90 6.81
C LEU A 137 -19.87 14.56 6.20
N MET A 138 -19.77 14.43 4.88
CA MET A 138 -20.04 13.16 4.19
C MET A 138 -19.06 12.07 4.63
N ASN A 139 -17.77 12.39 4.76
CA ASN A 139 -16.76 11.42 5.21
C ASN A 139 -16.94 11.07 6.69
N PHE A 140 -17.35 12.03 7.52
CA PHE A 140 -17.72 11.80 8.92
C PHE A 140 -18.89 10.82 9.03
N ILE A 141 -19.99 11.05 8.31
CA ILE A 141 -21.18 10.17 8.30
C ILE A 141 -20.83 8.76 7.82
N ARG A 142 -19.88 8.62 6.89
CA ARG A 142 -19.38 7.32 6.41
C ARG A 142 -18.47 6.59 7.41
N GLY A 143 -18.15 7.20 8.56
CA GLY A 143 -17.22 6.62 9.54
C GLY A 143 -15.77 6.65 9.08
N SER A 144 -15.38 7.64 8.27
CA SER A 144 -13.99 7.79 7.84
C SER A 144 -13.13 8.28 8.99
N GLY A 145 -11.92 7.73 9.14
CA GLY A 145 -10.92 8.26 10.07
C GLY A 145 -10.35 9.61 9.62
N ILE A 146 -9.30 10.06 10.31
CA ILE A 146 -8.59 11.34 10.09
C ILE A 146 -8.24 11.57 8.60
N GLU A 147 -7.86 10.52 7.87
CA GLU A 147 -7.58 10.59 6.43
C GLU A 147 -8.76 11.11 5.58
N GLY A 148 -10.00 10.72 5.91
CA GLY A 148 -11.19 11.21 5.21
C GLY A 148 -11.60 12.60 5.68
N LEU A 149 -11.35 12.93 6.95
CA LEU A 149 -11.69 14.23 7.53
C LEU A 149 -10.80 15.38 7.04
N LYS A 150 -9.69 15.09 6.35
CA LYS A 150 -8.92 16.10 5.60
C LYS A 150 -9.74 16.85 4.55
N GLY A 151 -10.88 16.27 4.15
CA GLY A 151 -11.72 16.79 3.09
C GLY A 151 -10.98 16.81 1.75
N ILE A 152 -11.31 17.80 0.95
CA ILE A 152 -10.66 18.14 -0.31
C ILE A 152 -9.30 18.80 -0.02
N LEU A 153 -8.24 18.25 -0.60
CA LEU A 153 -6.90 18.83 -0.47
C LEU A 153 -6.75 20.11 -1.31
N PRO A 154 -6.17 21.20 -0.78
CA PRO A 154 -5.88 22.41 -1.54
C PRO A 154 -4.96 22.15 -2.73
N VAL A 155 -3.94 21.31 -2.53
CA VAL A 155 -3.03 20.82 -3.56
C VAL A 155 -3.02 19.29 -3.52
N ARG A 156 -3.23 18.64 -4.67
CA ARG A 156 -3.19 17.18 -4.81
C ARG A 156 -2.22 16.77 -5.91
N ASP A 157 -1.38 15.77 -5.63
CA ASP A 157 -0.40 15.21 -6.56
C ASP A 157 0.58 16.25 -7.14
N GLY A 158 0.77 17.38 -6.44
CA GLY A 158 1.62 18.50 -6.88
C GLY A 158 1.06 19.34 -8.06
N ILE A 159 0.09 18.82 -8.81
CA ILE A 159 -0.45 19.45 -10.02
C ILE A 159 -1.86 20.04 -9.83
N TYR A 160 -2.75 19.39 -9.08
CA TYR A 160 -4.14 19.86 -8.93
C TYR A 160 -4.26 20.88 -7.82
N ILE A 161 -4.71 22.10 -8.13
CA ILE A 161 -4.87 23.20 -7.19
C ILE A 161 -6.33 23.64 -7.06
N ARG A 162 -6.72 24.14 -5.89
CA ARG A 162 -8.09 24.63 -5.59
C ARG A 162 -8.05 26.01 -4.93
N PRO A 163 -7.83 27.08 -5.70
CA PRO A 163 -7.67 28.43 -5.16
C PRO A 163 -8.90 28.97 -4.42
N LEU A 164 -10.10 28.50 -4.78
CA LEU A 164 -11.36 28.94 -4.17
C LEU A 164 -11.73 28.21 -2.87
N LEU A 165 -10.91 27.27 -2.37
CA LEU A 165 -11.31 26.36 -1.29
C LEU A 165 -11.69 27.06 0.03
N ALA A 166 -11.18 28.27 0.27
CA ALA A 166 -11.50 29.08 1.45
C ALA A 166 -12.59 30.15 1.19
N VAL A 167 -13.14 30.21 -0.02
CA VAL A 167 -14.10 31.24 -0.46
C VAL A 167 -15.53 30.72 -0.31
N THR A 168 -16.42 31.54 0.21
CA THR A 168 -17.85 31.22 0.33
C THR A 168 -18.58 31.36 -1.01
N ARG A 169 -19.70 30.65 -1.17
CA ARG A 169 -20.53 30.79 -2.37
C ARG A 169 -21.05 32.22 -2.56
N GLN A 170 -21.39 32.90 -1.47
CA GLN A 170 -21.85 34.30 -1.52
C GLN A 170 -20.77 35.21 -2.10
N GLU A 171 -19.51 35.07 -1.64
CA GLU A 171 -18.41 35.87 -2.17
C GLU A 171 -18.12 35.65 -3.65
N ILE A 172 -18.40 34.45 -4.17
CA ILE A 172 -18.29 34.13 -5.59
C ILE A 172 -19.36 34.89 -6.36
N LEU A 173 -20.62 34.85 -5.89
CA LEU A 173 -21.74 35.55 -6.52
C LEU A 173 -21.54 37.07 -6.48
N ASP A 174 -21.19 37.64 -5.32
CA ASP A 174 -20.92 39.07 -5.14
C ASP A 174 -19.79 39.55 -6.07
N PHE A 175 -18.76 38.72 -6.27
CA PHE A 175 -17.66 39.03 -7.17
C PHE A 175 -18.11 39.04 -8.64
N LEU A 176 -18.86 38.03 -9.06
CA LEU A 176 -19.35 37.95 -10.43
C LEU A 176 -20.33 39.09 -10.76
N GLU A 177 -21.20 39.44 -9.82
CA GLU A 177 -22.13 40.56 -9.95
C GLU A 177 -21.39 41.89 -10.07
N LYS A 178 -20.41 42.14 -9.19
CA LYS A 178 -19.60 43.37 -9.21
C LYS A 178 -18.84 43.57 -10.53
N GLU A 179 -18.37 42.48 -11.13
CA GLU A 179 -17.64 42.50 -12.40
C GLU A 179 -18.57 42.43 -13.63
N GLY A 180 -19.89 42.32 -13.43
CA GLY A 180 -20.87 42.21 -14.51
C GLY A 180 -20.74 40.92 -15.34
N ILE A 181 -20.22 39.85 -14.76
CA ILE A 181 -19.90 38.60 -15.48
C ILE A 181 -21.12 37.69 -15.49
N ARG A 182 -21.58 37.33 -16.69
CA ARG A 182 -22.61 36.29 -16.87
C ARG A 182 -22.07 34.91 -16.53
N PHE A 183 -22.92 34.05 -16.01
CA PHE A 183 -22.62 32.64 -15.76
C PHE A 183 -23.88 31.81 -15.95
N MET A 184 -23.71 30.51 -16.20
CA MET A 184 -24.83 29.59 -16.38
C MET A 184 -25.21 28.97 -15.03
N ILE A 185 -26.50 28.91 -14.73
CA ILE A 185 -27.02 28.25 -13.52
C ILE A 185 -27.47 26.85 -13.88
N ASP A 186 -26.86 25.87 -13.23
CA ASP A 186 -27.10 24.46 -13.46
C ASP A 186 -28.43 23.99 -12.83
N SER A 187 -29.36 23.53 -13.67
CA SER A 187 -30.68 23.00 -13.32
C SER A 187 -30.66 21.59 -12.70
N SER A 188 -29.60 20.80 -12.91
CA SER A 188 -29.50 19.42 -12.41
C SER A 188 -29.07 19.30 -10.95
N ASN A 189 -28.84 20.42 -10.27
CA ASN A 189 -28.56 20.45 -8.84
C ASN A 189 -29.79 20.14 -7.97
N ALA A 190 -30.99 19.99 -8.52
CA ALA A 190 -32.23 19.87 -7.73
C ALA A 190 -32.58 18.44 -7.25
N GLN A 191 -31.84 17.39 -7.66
CA GLN A 191 -32.24 16.00 -7.38
C GLN A 191 -31.59 15.41 -6.11
N ASP A 192 -32.39 14.98 -5.13
CA ASP A 192 -31.94 14.46 -3.82
C ASP A 192 -31.52 12.98 -3.79
N PHE A 193 -31.31 12.36 -4.95
CA PHE A 193 -30.94 10.95 -5.04
C PHE A 193 -29.59 10.65 -4.34
N TYR A 194 -28.63 11.57 -4.48
CA TYR A 194 -27.27 11.39 -3.98
C TYR A 194 -27.11 11.88 -2.54
N LEU A 195 -26.32 11.15 -1.74
CA LEU A 195 -26.01 11.53 -0.34
C LEU A 195 -25.47 12.96 -0.24
N ARG A 196 -24.64 13.36 -1.20
CA ARG A 196 -24.06 14.71 -1.27
C ARG A 196 -25.15 15.78 -1.39
N ASN A 197 -26.12 15.59 -2.27
CA ASN A 197 -27.24 16.53 -2.47
C ASN A 197 -28.13 16.58 -1.22
N ARG A 198 -28.40 15.44 -0.57
CA ARG A 198 -29.13 15.44 0.71
C ARG A 198 -28.40 16.20 1.81
N ILE A 199 -27.07 16.07 1.88
CA ILE A 199 -26.26 16.82 2.84
C ILE A 199 -26.35 18.32 2.53
N ARG A 200 -26.25 18.70 1.26
CA ARG A 200 -26.30 20.08 0.77
C ARG A 200 -27.63 20.77 1.03
N HIS A 201 -28.75 20.14 0.66
CA HIS A 201 -30.07 20.78 0.69
C HIS A 201 -30.80 20.63 2.02
N HIS A 202 -30.54 19.55 2.77
CA HIS A 202 -31.30 19.24 3.99
C HIS A 202 -30.45 19.33 5.24
N LEU A 203 -29.33 18.61 5.30
CA LEU A 203 -28.59 18.45 6.55
C LEU A 203 -27.83 19.72 6.96
N ILE A 204 -27.01 20.29 6.06
CA ILE A 204 -26.25 21.51 6.36
C ILE A 204 -27.19 22.67 6.70
N PRO A 205 -28.26 22.95 5.92
CA PRO A 205 -29.21 24.02 6.27
C PRO A 205 -29.88 23.80 7.62
N LYS A 206 -30.27 22.56 7.94
CA LYS A 206 -30.85 22.23 9.24
C LYS A 206 -29.86 22.46 10.39
N ILE A 207 -28.60 22.05 10.24
CA ILE A 207 -27.56 22.30 11.26
C ILE A 207 -27.30 23.80 11.41
N LYS A 208 -27.25 24.56 10.30
CA LYS A 208 -27.06 26.01 10.32
C LYS A 208 -28.20 26.73 11.05
N LYS A 209 -29.44 26.29 10.83
CA LYS A 209 -30.64 26.88 11.43
C LYS A 209 -30.79 26.52 12.91
N ASP A 210 -30.67 25.23 13.24
CA ASP A 210 -31.11 24.71 14.53
C ASP A 210 -29.96 24.59 15.57
N TYR A 211 -28.68 24.62 15.14
CA TYR A 211 -27.54 24.34 16.02
C TYR A 211 -26.39 25.35 15.91
N ASN A 212 -25.76 25.44 14.73
CA ASN A 212 -24.56 26.26 14.53
C ASN A 212 -24.57 26.93 13.15
N PRO A 213 -24.89 28.23 13.07
CA PRO A 213 -24.86 28.99 11.81
C PRO A 213 -23.52 28.94 11.09
N LYS A 214 -22.42 28.72 11.82
CA LYS A 214 -21.03 28.66 11.33
C LYS A 214 -20.47 27.24 11.20
N ILE A 215 -21.34 26.23 11.02
CA ILE A 215 -20.90 24.83 10.90
C ILE A 215 -19.94 24.62 9.72
N GLU A 216 -20.13 25.33 8.61
CA GLU A 216 -19.30 25.19 7.42
C GLU A 216 -17.87 25.66 7.70
N GLU A 217 -17.69 26.82 8.34
CA GLU A 217 -16.36 27.27 8.76
C GLU A 217 -15.75 26.31 9.79
N GLY A 218 -16.55 25.80 10.73
CA GLY A 218 -16.10 24.82 11.72
C GLY A 218 -15.58 23.52 11.08
N LEU A 219 -16.29 22.98 10.08
CA LEU A 219 -15.87 21.78 9.35
C LEU A 219 -14.62 22.03 8.51
N VAL A 220 -14.50 23.20 7.91
CA VAL A 220 -13.30 23.59 7.15
C VAL A 220 -12.10 23.74 8.08
N HIS A 221 -12.28 24.36 9.25
CA HIS A 221 -11.23 24.50 10.26
C HIS A 221 -10.78 23.15 10.81
N LEU A 222 -11.72 22.24 11.10
CA LEU A 222 -11.42 20.84 11.45
C LEU A 222 -10.55 20.18 10.37
N ALA A 223 -10.92 20.32 9.11
CA ALA A 223 -10.15 19.77 8.00
C ALA A 223 -8.75 20.38 7.87
N GLU A 224 -8.55 21.64 8.27
CA GLU A 224 -7.23 22.27 8.33
C GLU A 224 -6.35 21.70 9.45
N ILE A 225 -6.88 21.60 10.68
CA ILE A 225 -6.18 20.98 11.82
C ILE A 225 -5.76 19.56 11.47
N VAL A 226 -6.72 18.77 10.99
CA VAL A 226 -6.50 17.37 10.58
C VAL A 226 -5.46 17.25 9.48
N ARG A 227 -5.40 18.19 8.53
CA ARG A 227 -4.37 18.19 7.47
C ARG A 227 -2.97 18.44 8.04
N LEU A 228 -2.82 19.38 8.97
CA LEU A 228 -1.54 19.69 9.61
C LEU A 228 -1.02 18.51 10.43
N GLU A 229 -1.88 17.91 11.25
CA GLU A 229 -1.52 16.73 12.04
C GLU A 229 -1.20 15.52 11.14
N ASP A 230 -1.97 15.31 10.06
CA ASP A 230 -1.73 14.23 9.10
C ASP A 230 -0.36 14.35 8.41
N ASP A 231 0.04 15.58 8.09
CA ASP A 231 1.32 15.90 7.46
C ASP A 231 2.49 15.65 8.42
N TYR A 232 2.42 16.18 9.65
CA TYR A 232 3.43 15.91 10.68
C TYR A 232 3.59 14.42 10.95
N MET A 233 2.48 13.70 11.11
CA MET A 233 2.50 12.25 11.35
C MET A 233 3.10 11.47 10.18
N LYS A 234 2.93 11.93 8.93
CA LYS A 234 3.58 11.30 7.78
C LYS A 234 5.09 11.50 7.81
N THR A 235 5.57 12.67 8.21
CA THR A 235 7.00 12.96 8.35
C THR A 235 7.63 12.04 9.38
N VAL A 236 7.04 11.96 10.59
CA VAL A 236 7.50 11.06 11.66
C VAL A 236 7.49 9.59 11.19
N LEU A 237 6.43 9.15 10.52
CA LEU A 237 6.37 7.78 10.00
C LEU A 237 7.42 7.50 8.93
N LYS A 238 7.74 8.46 8.07
CA LYS A 238 8.75 8.28 7.03
C LYS A 238 10.13 8.02 7.65
N GLU A 239 10.47 8.75 8.71
CA GLU A 239 11.73 8.57 9.45
C GLU A 239 11.79 7.22 10.17
N ILE A 240 10.70 6.82 10.83
CA ILE A 240 10.64 5.52 11.53
C ILE A 240 10.72 4.36 10.52
N MET A 241 10.00 4.47 9.41
CA MET A 241 9.87 3.39 8.44
C MET A 241 11.10 3.21 7.54
N SER A 242 11.99 4.20 7.42
CA SER A 242 13.19 4.07 6.59
C SER A 242 14.13 2.96 7.07
N GLY A 243 14.03 2.55 8.34
CA GLY A 243 14.78 1.42 8.90
C GLY A 243 14.13 0.04 8.73
N TRP A 244 12.93 -0.06 8.15
CA TRP A 244 12.15 -1.32 8.08
C TRP A 244 12.13 -1.97 6.70
N GLU A 245 12.77 -1.36 5.71
CA GLU A 245 12.86 -1.89 4.35
C GLU A 245 14.00 -2.91 4.28
N GLY A 246 13.68 -4.15 3.92
CA GLY A 246 14.66 -5.23 3.82
C GLY A 246 15.51 -5.10 2.55
N ASN A 247 16.82 -5.33 2.67
CA ASN A 247 17.79 -5.38 1.57
C ASN A 247 17.58 -6.62 0.66
N GLY A 248 16.44 -6.71 -0.04
CA GLY A 248 16.18 -7.81 -0.97
C GLY A 248 15.18 -7.45 -2.06
N GLU A 249 15.36 -8.03 -3.25
CA GLU A 249 14.62 -7.80 -4.51
C GLU A 249 13.11 -8.13 -4.49
N SER A 250 12.51 -8.28 -3.31
CA SER A 250 11.08 -8.58 -3.15
C SER A 250 10.51 -7.62 -2.12
N GLY A 251 9.42 -6.92 -2.46
CA GLY A 251 8.68 -5.98 -1.59
C GLY A 251 8.09 -6.62 -0.32
N GLU A 252 8.97 -7.11 0.55
CA GLU A 252 8.77 -7.66 1.88
C GLU A 252 9.26 -6.61 2.87
N ILE A 253 8.43 -6.31 3.87
CA ILE A 253 8.76 -5.37 4.95
C ILE A 253 8.94 -6.20 6.23
N ARG A 254 10.07 -6.01 6.91
CA ARG A 254 10.38 -6.69 8.17
C ARG A 254 10.52 -5.67 9.29
N ILE A 255 9.81 -5.91 10.39
CA ILE A 255 9.75 -5.01 11.53
C ILE A 255 10.08 -5.79 12.79
N SER A 256 10.99 -5.25 13.62
CA SER A 256 11.24 -5.76 14.97
C SER A 256 10.02 -5.48 15.86
N ILE A 257 9.38 -6.52 16.37
CA ILE A 257 8.19 -6.41 17.23
C ILE A 257 8.53 -5.68 18.52
N THR A 258 9.68 -5.97 19.14
CA THR A 258 10.12 -5.27 20.35
C THR A 258 10.25 -3.76 20.11
N GLU A 259 10.91 -3.34 19.03
CA GLU A 259 11.08 -1.90 18.71
C GLU A 259 9.75 -1.25 18.34
N PHE A 260 8.93 -1.96 17.57
CA PHE A 260 7.62 -1.49 17.16
C PHE A 260 6.68 -1.26 18.36
N LEU A 261 6.73 -2.14 19.37
CA LEU A 261 5.91 -2.01 20.58
C LEU A 261 6.37 -0.88 21.51
N LEU A 262 7.59 -0.36 21.36
CA LEU A 262 8.06 0.83 22.09
C LEU A 262 7.46 2.13 21.54
N LEU A 263 6.98 2.12 20.29
CA LEU A 263 6.32 3.28 19.69
C LEU A 263 4.97 3.54 20.36
N HIS A 264 4.51 4.78 20.36
CA HIS A 264 3.15 5.11 20.81
C HIS A 264 2.09 4.37 19.96
N GLU A 265 0.98 3.94 20.56
CA GLU A 265 -0.05 3.14 19.87
C GLU A 265 -0.62 3.84 18.62
N ALA A 266 -0.74 5.17 18.65
CA ALA A 266 -1.14 5.97 17.49
C ALA A 266 -0.16 5.80 16.29
N ILE A 267 1.14 5.74 16.57
CA ILE A 267 2.19 5.51 15.56
C ILE A 267 2.14 4.07 15.08
N GLN A 268 1.99 3.10 16.00
CA GLN A 268 1.85 1.68 15.65
C GLN A 268 0.72 1.45 14.65
N ASN A 269 -0.50 1.91 14.97
CA ASN A 269 -1.68 1.74 14.13
C ASN A 269 -1.52 2.43 12.77
N ARG A 270 -0.94 3.63 12.76
CA ARG A 270 -0.79 4.41 11.53
C ARG A 270 0.33 3.88 10.63
N ALA A 271 1.40 3.35 11.21
CA ALA A 271 2.47 2.65 10.50
C ALA A 271 1.92 1.41 9.78
N ILE A 272 1.22 0.53 10.52
CA ILE A 272 0.62 -0.67 9.92
C ILE A 272 -0.35 -0.30 8.81
N LYS A 273 -1.24 0.67 9.06
CA LYS A 273 -2.18 1.14 8.03
C LYS A 273 -1.46 1.64 6.78
N THR A 274 -0.41 2.44 6.95
CA THR A 274 0.39 2.98 5.84
C THR A 274 1.09 1.88 5.06
N ILE A 275 1.67 0.89 5.74
CA ILE A 275 2.29 -0.28 5.11
C ILE A 275 1.28 -1.09 4.31
N LEU A 276 0.13 -1.41 4.91
CA LEU A 276 -0.93 -2.16 4.24
C LEU A 276 -1.45 -1.40 3.01
N GLN A 277 -1.59 -0.08 3.11
CA GLN A 277 -2.01 0.77 2.00
C GLN A 277 -1.02 0.75 0.83
N ARG A 278 0.30 0.62 1.06
CA ARG A 278 1.30 0.46 -0.02
C ARG A 278 1.06 -0.78 -0.89
N PHE A 279 0.48 -1.84 -0.32
CA PHE A 279 0.19 -3.08 -1.03
C PHE A 279 -1.21 -3.14 -1.64
N SER A 280 -2.03 -2.09 -1.44
CA SER A 280 -3.43 -2.06 -1.81
C SER A 280 -3.71 -0.90 -2.79
N PRO A 281 -4.69 -1.01 -3.71
CA PRO A 281 -5.11 0.12 -4.52
C PRO A 281 -5.62 1.29 -3.65
N SER A 282 -5.41 2.53 -4.10
CA SER A 282 -5.92 3.71 -3.38
C SER A 282 -7.44 3.64 -3.19
N GLY A 283 -7.91 3.87 -1.95
CA GLY A 283 -9.33 3.80 -1.60
C GLY A 283 -9.90 2.39 -1.48
N SER A 284 -9.04 1.37 -1.48
CA SER A 284 -9.44 -0.02 -1.32
C SER A 284 -9.67 -0.38 0.15
N GLY A 285 -10.52 -1.38 0.40
CA GLY A 285 -11.19 -1.68 1.68
C GLY A 285 -10.33 -2.06 2.90
N ILE A 286 -9.06 -1.65 2.98
CA ILE A 286 -8.25 -1.77 4.19
C ILE A 286 -8.74 -0.75 5.23
N GLY A 287 -9.76 -1.16 5.99
CA GLY A 287 -10.28 -0.45 7.15
C GLY A 287 -9.55 -0.76 8.46
N TYR A 288 -10.02 -0.13 9.54
CA TYR A 288 -9.50 -0.27 10.90
C TYR A 288 -9.44 -1.72 11.39
N VAL A 289 -10.44 -2.55 11.04
CA VAL A 289 -10.51 -3.98 11.39
C VAL A 289 -9.25 -4.75 10.95
N HIS A 290 -8.66 -4.41 9.81
CA HIS A 290 -7.45 -5.08 9.33
C HIS A 290 -6.21 -4.65 10.13
N VAL A 291 -6.14 -3.37 10.52
CA VAL A 291 -5.06 -2.86 11.37
C VAL A 291 -5.12 -3.55 12.73
N GLU A 292 -6.31 -3.63 13.32
CA GLU A 292 -6.56 -4.29 14.60
C GLU A 292 -6.17 -5.78 14.56
N SER A 293 -6.56 -6.49 13.49
CA SER A 293 -6.17 -7.90 13.29
C SER A 293 -4.66 -8.13 13.23
N VAL A 294 -3.91 -7.17 12.66
CA VAL A 294 -2.44 -7.21 12.64
C VAL A 294 -1.88 -6.92 14.03
N MET A 295 -2.43 -5.94 14.74
CA MET A 295 -2.03 -5.63 16.11
C MET A 295 -2.27 -6.80 17.07
N ASP A 296 -3.36 -7.54 16.90
CA ASP A 296 -3.63 -8.78 17.65
C ASP A 296 -2.57 -9.86 17.40
N LEU A 297 -2.12 -9.99 16.14
CA LEU A 297 -1.04 -10.91 15.79
C LEU A 297 0.29 -10.49 16.44
N VAL A 298 0.60 -9.19 16.46
CA VAL A 298 1.78 -8.61 17.12
C VAL A 298 1.73 -8.85 18.64
N ARG A 299 0.57 -8.69 19.27
CA ARG A 299 0.36 -8.85 20.72
C ARG A 299 0.14 -10.30 21.17
N SER A 300 -0.04 -11.23 20.23
CA SER A 300 -0.27 -12.64 20.52
C SER A 300 0.80 -13.26 21.42
N ARG A 301 0.44 -14.23 22.26
CA ARG A 301 1.42 -15.03 23.02
C ARG A 301 2.14 -16.05 22.14
N ARG A 302 1.60 -16.36 20.96
CA ARG A 302 2.20 -17.35 20.06
C ARG A 302 3.35 -16.70 19.28
N PRO A 303 4.57 -17.24 19.34
CA PRO A 303 5.72 -16.65 18.66
C PRO A 303 5.64 -16.78 17.14
N ASN A 304 4.73 -17.60 16.63
CA ASN A 304 4.49 -17.74 15.19
C ASN A 304 3.00 -17.65 14.92
N GLY A 305 2.64 -16.91 13.88
CA GLY A 305 1.27 -16.76 13.41
C GLY A 305 1.23 -16.15 12.01
N CYS A 306 0.12 -16.34 11.32
CA CYS A 306 -0.08 -15.85 9.96
C CYS A 306 -1.50 -15.29 9.84
N LEU A 307 -1.62 -14.18 9.13
CA LEU A 307 -2.88 -13.53 8.78
C LEU A 307 -2.88 -13.26 7.28
N HIS A 308 -3.99 -13.59 6.63
CA HIS A 308 -4.22 -13.29 5.23
C HIS A 308 -5.23 -12.15 5.12
N LEU A 309 -4.83 -11.08 4.47
CA LEU A 309 -5.60 -9.86 4.27
C LEU A 309 -6.00 -9.72 2.79
N PRO A 310 -6.97 -8.84 2.47
CA PRO A 310 -7.31 -8.50 1.09
C PRO A 310 -6.09 -8.10 0.25
N PHE A 311 -6.22 -8.15 -1.08
CA PHE A 311 -5.16 -7.79 -2.03
C PHE A 311 -3.91 -8.68 -2.00
N ASN A 312 -4.05 -9.92 -1.53
CA ASN A 312 -2.97 -10.91 -1.39
C ASN A 312 -1.87 -10.46 -0.43
N ILE A 313 -2.23 -9.69 0.59
CA ILE A 313 -1.30 -9.29 1.64
C ILE A 313 -1.25 -10.43 2.66
N GLU A 314 -0.05 -10.88 2.96
CA GLU A 314 0.23 -11.86 4.00
C GLU A 314 1.04 -11.19 5.09
N VAL A 315 0.54 -11.27 6.33
CA VAL A 315 1.23 -10.77 7.52
C VAL A 315 1.60 -11.96 8.38
N ARG A 316 2.88 -12.12 8.66
CA ARG A 316 3.41 -13.20 9.48
C ARG A 316 4.13 -12.65 10.68
N ARG A 317 3.98 -13.34 11.80
CA ARG A 317 4.87 -13.20 12.94
C ARG A 317 5.84 -14.37 12.97
N GLU A 318 7.12 -14.05 13.04
CA GLU A 318 8.24 -14.98 13.10
C GLU A 318 9.11 -14.58 14.31
N TYR A 319 8.77 -15.11 15.48
CA TYR A 319 9.33 -14.73 16.79
C TYR A 319 9.22 -13.22 17.07
N ASN A 320 10.34 -12.50 16.96
CA ASN A 320 10.43 -11.05 17.16
C ASN A 320 10.28 -10.26 15.86
N SER A 321 10.01 -10.91 14.74
CA SER A 321 9.88 -10.24 13.44
C SER A 321 8.44 -10.27 12.96
N LEU A 322 7.88 -9.11 12.64
CA LEU A 322 6.66 -8.98 11.86
C LEU A 322 7.05 -8.83 10.40
N VAL A 323 6.58 -9.75 9.56
CA VAL A 323 6.87 -9.80 8.13
C VAL A 323 5.60 -9.52 7.36
N ILE A 324 5.60 -8.49 6.53
CA ILE A 324 4.47 -8.12 5.67
C ILE A 324 4.92 -8.26 4.22
N VAL A 325 4.21 -9.08 3.45
CA VAL A 325 4.57 -9.35 2.06
C VAL A 325 3.33 -9.43 1.18
N ARG A 326 3.44 -8.95 -0.06
CA ARG A 326 2.45 -9.23 -1.10
C ARG A 326 2.76 -10.56 -1.76
N ARG A 327 1.88 -11.54 -1.59
CA ARG A 327 2.05 -12.86 -2.21
C ARG A 327 1.88 -12.74 -3.72
N LYS A 328 2.94 -13.04 -4.48
CA LYS A 328 2.83 -13.32 -5.93
C LYS A 328 2.12 -14.66 -6.09
N ARG A 329 1.01 -14.70 -6.85
CA ARG A 329 0.42 -15.97 -7.32
C ARG A 329 1.37 -16.61 -8.33
N GLN A 330 1.53 -17.93 -8.31
CA GLN A 330 2.35 -18.68 -9.29
C GLN A 330 1.66 -18.82 -10.66
N ASP A 331 0.43 -18.31 -10.79
CA ASP A 331 -0.53 -18.69 -11.82
C ASP A 331 -1.22 -17.49 -12.52
N GLY A 332 -0.73 -16.27 -12.32
CA GLY A 332 -1.02 -15.12 -13.20
C GLY A 332 -2.46 -14.59 -13.29
N LYS A 333 -3.47 -15.22 -12.67
CA LYS A 333 -4.88 -14.80 -12.77
C LYS A 333 -5.36 -13.91 -11.60
N PRO A 334 -6.07 -12.79 -11.86
CA PRO A 334 -6.61 -11.91 -10.84
C PRO A 334 -7.80 -12.53 -10.07
N LEU A 335 -7.95 -12.17 -8.79
CA LEU A 335 -8.87 -12.82 -7.84
C LEU A 335 -10.37 -12.50 -8.02
N TRP A 336 -10.75 -11.54 -8.87
CA TRP A 336 -12.17 -11.22 -9.07
C TRP A 336 -12.96 -12.31 -9.81
N ALA A 337 -12.27 -13.37 -10.28
CA ALA A 337 -12.86 -14.52 -10.95
C ALA A 337 -13.48 -15.58 -10.01
N LEU A 338 -13.72 -15.28 -8.73
CA LEU A 338 -14.45 -16.19 -7.82
C LEU A 338 -15.58 -15.47 -7.10
N PRO A 339 -16.76 -16.11 -6.91
CA PRO A 339 -17.93 -15.47 -6.35
C PRO A 339 -17.70 -15.11 -4.87
N TYR A 340 -18.07 -13.89 -4.49
CA TYR A 340 -18.09 -13.43 -3.10
C TYR A 340 -19.08 -14.28 -2.28
N GLY A 341 -18.55 -15.25 -1.54
CA GLY A 341 -19.30 -16.10 -0.63
C GLY A 341 -18.83 -15.90 0.81
N ARG A 342 -19.76 -15.51 1.68
CA ARG A 342 -19.59 -15.43 3.13
C ARG A 342 -18.97 -16.71 3.71
N ASN A 343 -18.11 -16.52 4.71
CA ASN A 343 -17.81 -17.49 5.77
C ASN A 343 -17.10 -18.79 5.35
N ARG A 344 -15.78 -18.86 5.60
CA ARG A 344 -15.12 -19.88 6.45
C ARG A 344 -13.63 -20.00 6.10
N TYR A 345 -12.86 -20.28 7.15
CA TYR A 345 -11.58 -20.97 7.12
C TYR A 345 -11.44 -21.86 5.88
N PHE A 346 -10.60 -21.46 4.93
CA PHE A 346 -10.11 -22.36 3.90
C PHE A 346 -8.61 -22.56 4.11
N SER A 347 -8.32 -23.66 4.79
CA SER A 347 -7.06 -24.37 4.71
C SER A 347 -6.83 -24.86 3.28
N PHE A 348 -5.83 -24.30 2.61
CA PHE A 348 -5.12 -24.93 1.49
C PHE A 348 -3.64 -24.89 1.91
N LEU A 349 -2.99 -25.96 2.39
CA LEU A 349 -2.74 -27.21 1.66
C LEU A 349 -2.52 -26.96 0.17
N ASP A 350 -1.54 -26.10 -0.14
CA ASP A 350 -0.52 -26.44 -1.13
C ASP A 350 0.70 -25.52 -1.03
N ALA A 351 1.72 -26.03 -0.34
CA ALA A 351 3.11 -25.61 -0.45
C ALA A 351 3.93 -26.85 -0.82
N GLY A 352 3.47 -27.55 -1.86
CA GLY A 352 4.18 -28.63 -2.53
C GLY A 352 5.33 -28.07 -3.38
N LYS A 353 6.41 -28.85 -3.47
CA LYS A 353 7.67 -28.59 -4.21
C LYS A 353 8.75 -27.77 -3.50
N SER A 354 9.21 -28.27 -2.35
CA SER A 354 10.65 -28.30 -2.07
C SER A 354 10.97 -29.48 -1.15
N GLN A 355 10.42 -30.67 -1.43
CA GLN A 355 10.96 -31.90 -0.83
C GLN A 355 12.09 -32.35 -1.74
N PHE A 356 13.29 -32.50 -1.17
CA PHE A 356 14.44 -33.02 -1.90
C PHE A 356 14.98 -34.25 -1.16
N SER A 357 15.53 -35.19 -1.91
CA SER A 357 16.07 -36.45 -1.42
C SER A 357 17.12 -36.92 -2.41
N TYR A 358 18.37 -37.02 -1.97
CA TYR A 358 19.51 -37.43 -2.78
C TYR A 358 20.20 -38.61 -2.11
N ASP A 359 20.38 -39.69 -2.84
CA ASP A 359 21.16 -40.83 -2.36
C ASP A 359 22.65 -40.49 -2.35
N ILE A 360 23.36 -41.00 -1.35
CA ILE A 360 24.79 -40.71 -1.14
C ILE A 360 25.58 -42.01 -1.21
N ALA A 361 26.63 -42.00 -2.03
CA ALA A 361 27.73 -42.94 -1.94
C ALA A 361 28.91 -42.29 -1.21
N ILE A 362 29.64 -43.08 -0.42
CA ILE A 362 30.87 -42.64 0.24
C ILE A 362 32.03 -43.50 -0.28
N PRO A 363 33.10 -42.91 -0.85
CA PRO A 363 33.27 -41.47 -1.11
C PRO A 363 32.36 -40.96 -2.24
N GLY A 364 32.01 -39.68 -2.23
CA GLY A 364 31.12 -39.10 -3.25
C GLY A 364 30.79 -37.62 -3.05
N ARG A 365 30.22 -37.01 -4.10
CA ARG A 365 29.78 -35.61 -4.13
C ARG A 365 28.29 -35.53 -4.43
N VAL A 366 27.57 -34.69 -3.69
CA VAL A 366 26.14 -34.44 -3.89
C VAL A 366 25.91 -32.94 -4.03
N GLU A 367 25.23 -32.55 -5.11
CA GLU A 367 24.82 -31.18 -5.35
C GLU A 367 23.32 -31.03 -5.07
N ILE A 368 22.97 -30.18 -4.10
CA ILE A 368 21.60 -29.89 -3.73
C ILE A 368 21.15 -28.65 -4.52
N LEU A 369 20.49 -28.90 -5.64
CA LEU A 369 20.09 -27.86 -6.59
C LEU A 369 19.13 -26.84 -5.97
N GLU A 370 18.26 -27.26 -5.04
CA GLU A 370 17.30 -26.36 -4.37
C GLU A 370 17.96 -25.34 -3.44
N LEU A 371 19.21 -25.59 -3.02
CA LEU A 371 19.95 -24.76 -2.09
C LEU A 371 21.22 -24.15 -2.71
N GLY A 372 21.59 -24.55 -3.94
CA GLY A 372 22.87 -24.18 -4.55
C GLY A 372 24.07 -24.61 -3.70
N MET A 373 23.95 -25.74 -3.00
CA MET A 373 24.93 -26.22 -2.03
C MET A 373 25.56 -27.53 -2.51
N THR A 374 26.89 -27.63 -2.46
CA THR A 374 27.61 -28.87 -2.71
C THR A 374 28.07 -29.49 -1.39
N LEU A 375 27.85 -30.80 -1.24
CA LEU A 375 28.39 -31.60 -0.14
C LEU A 375 29.35 -32.65 -0.69
N VAL A 376 30.53 -32.74 -0.10
CA VAL A 376 31.56 -33.72 -0.45
C VAL A 376 31.80 -34.64 0.74
N PHE A 377 31.85 -35.95 0.48
CA PHE A 377 32.11 -36.98 1.47
C PHE A 377 33.33 -37.81 1.08
N ASP A 378 34.36 -37.80 1.92
CA ASP A 378 35.58 -38.59 1.77
C ASP A 378 35.68 -39.65 2.86
N LEU A 379 36.30 -40.79 2.53
CA LEU A 379 36.60 -41.84 3.50
C LEU A 379 38.10 -41.80 3.85
N LEU A 380 38.40 -41.66 5.13
CA LEU A 380 39.75 -41.55 5.67
C LEU A 380 40.02 -42.68 6.67
N ASP A 381 41.24 -43.19 6.71
CA ASP A 381 41.70 -44.04 7.82
C ASP A 381 42.05 -43.17 9.04
N LYS A 382 41.73 -43.65 10.25
CA LYS A 382 41.95 -42.88 11.47
C LYS A 382 43.46 -42.76 11.78
N HIS A 383 44.08 -41.66 11.33
CA HIS A 383 45.43 -41.26 11.74
C HIS A 383 45.42 -40.07 12.73
N PRO A 384 46.27 -40.06 13.78
CA PRO A 384 46.25 -39.04 14.85
C PRO A 384 46.39 -37.58 14.38
N ASN A 385 47.04 -37.34 13.22
CA ASN A 385 47.31 -36.00 12.68
C ASN A 385 46.32 -35.55 11.58
N SER A 386 45.22 -36.27 11.35
CA SER A 386 44.34 -36.04 10.19
C SER A 386 42.96 -35.43 10.49
N ILE A 387 42.67 -35.14 11.77
CA ILE A 387 41.37 -34.67 12.22
C ILE A 387 41.51 -33.29 12.86
N HIS A 388 41.10 -32.25 12.15
CA HIS A 388 41.02 -30.89 12.68
C HIS A 388 39.55 -30.56 12.98
N PHE A 389 39.16 -30.54 14.25
CA PHE A 389 37.78 -30.25 14.68
C PHE A 389 37.36 -28.77 14.51
N ASN A 390 38.02 -28.00 13.63
CA ASN A 390 37.83 -26.57 13.50
C ASN A 390 37.21 -26.22 12.15
N GLY A 391 35.89 -26.10 12.12
CA GLY A 391 35.14 -25.56 10.99
C GLY A 391 33.64 -25.82 11.10
N GLU A 392 32.81 -24.78 11.01
CA GLU A 392 31.34 -24.92 10.95
C GLU A 392 30.85 -25.66 9.68
N LYS A 393 31.76 -25.82 8.69
CA LYS A 393 31.51 -26.44 7.38
C LYS A 393 32.04 -27.87 7.22
N ILE A 394 32.80 -28.38 8.18
CA ILE A 394 33.39 -29.72 8.10
C ILE A 394 32.91 -30.56 9.29
N VAL A 395 32.53 -31.80 9.03
CA VAL A 395 32.14 -32.75 10.06
C VAL A 395 32.89 -34.08 9.86
N TYR A 396 33.27 -34.70 10.97
CA TYR A 396 33.88 -36.02 10.95
C TYR A 396 32.96 -37.01 11.67
N MET A 397 32.75 -38.17 11.05
CA MET A 397 31.79 -39.17 11.51
C MET A 397 32.40 -40.57 11.47
N ASP A 398 32.03 -41.42 12.42
CA ASP A 398 32.40 -42.84 12.40
C ASP A 398 31.66 -43.58 11.28
N PHE A 399 32.40 -44.14 10.33
CA PHE A 399 31.84 -44.89 9.19
C PHE A 399 31.17 -46.19 9.63
N GLU A 400 31.73 -46.88 10.63
CA GLU A 400 31.26 -48.18 11.10
C GLU A 400 29.95 -48.06 11.90
N ALA A 401 29.66 -46.87 12.42
CA ALA A 401 28.41 -46.56 13.12
C ALA A 401 27.24 -46.20 12.18
N MET A 402 27.49 -46.05 10.87
CA MET A 402 26.46 -45.70 9.88
C MET A 402 25.72 -46.93 9.36
N ARG A 403 24.45 -46.75 8.97
CA ARG A 403 23.69 -47.76 8.23
C ARG A 403 23.41 -47.28 6.81
N PHE A 404 23.46 -48.16 5.83
CA PHE A 404 23.16 -47.81 4.43
C PHE A 404 21.71 -48.22 4.07
N PRO A 405 21.05 -47.52 3.13
CA PRO A 405 21.53 -46.40 2.34
C PRO A 405 21.58 -45.07 3.11
N LEU A 406 22.50 -44.19 2.71
CA LEU A 406 22.61 -42.82 3.20
C LEU A 406 21.90 -41.86 2.25
N VAL A 407 21.16 -40.92 2.81
CA VAL A 407 20.34 -39.98 2.03
C VAL A 407 20.48 -38.57 2.58
N ILE A 408 20.60 -37.58 1.70
CA ILE A 408 20.43 -36.15 2.04
C ILE A 408 19.01 -35.75 1.70
N ARG A 409 18.25 -35.34 2.70
CA ARG A 409 16.89 -34.84 2.48
C ARG A 409 16.55 -33.73 3.46
N ASN A 410 15.44 -33.05 3.21
CA ASN A 410 14.89 -32.12 4.19
C ASN A 410 14.02 -32.80 5.26
N LEU A 411 13.63 -32.00 6.26
CA LEU A 411 12.86 -32.42 7.44
C LEU A 411 11.54 -33.13 7.10
N ARG A 412 11.35 -34.35 7.64
CA ARG A 412 10.11 -35.13 7.58
C ARG A 412 9.42 -35.22 8.95
N PRO A 413 8.09 -35.40 9.01
CA PRO A 413 7.39 -35.65 10.26
C PRO A 413 7.96 -36.89 10.98
N GLY A 414 8.23 -36.77 12.28
CA GLY A 414 8.76 -37.87 13.09
C GLY A 414 10.28 -37.90 13.22
N ASP A 415 11.04 -37.12 12.44
CA ASP A 415 12.50 -37.09 12.53
C ASP A 415 13.01 -36.80 13.94
N ARG A 416 14.01 -37.58 14.36
CA ARG A 416 14.66 -37.49 15.68
C ARG A 416 16.17 -37.52 15.53
N ILE A 417 16.84 -36.84 16.45
CA ILE A 417 18.30 -36.85 16.60
C ILE A 417 18.64 -36.92 18.08
N GLN A 418 19.75 -37.60 18.41
CA GLN A 418 20.43 -37.43 19.69
C GLN A 418 21.62 -36.50 19.44
N PRO A 419 21.53 -35.20 19.75
CA PRO A 419 22.64 -34.27 19.49
C PRO A 419 23.90 -34.70 20.24
N LEU A 420 25.06 -34.56 19.59
CA LEU A 420 26.38 -34.82 20.17
C LEU A 420 26.51 -34.15 21.56
N GLY A 421 26.87 -34.90 22.58
CA GLY A 421 27.06 -34.46 23.97
C GLY A 421 25.78 -34.35 24.80
N MET A 422 24.61 -34.74 24.29
CA MET A 422 23.35 -34.75 25.05
C MET A 422 22.86 -36.17 25.33
N GLU A 423 22.37 -36.40 26.55
CA GLU A 423 21.65 -37.62 26.90
C GLU A 423 20.20 -37.56 26.37
N GLY A 424 19.79 -38.58 25.63
CA GLY A 424 18.42 -38.75 25.16
C GLY A 424 18.11 -38.27 23.74
N VAL A 425 17.09 -38.89 23.14
CA VAL A 425 16.68 -38.66 21.74
C VAL A 425 15.61 -37.57 21.64
N LYS A 426 15.93 -36.47 20.94
CA LYS A 426 15.04 -35.32 20.76
C LYS A 426 14.36 -35.32 19.39
N LYS A 427 13.09 -34.91 19.33
CA LYS A 427 12.42 -34.64 18.05
C LYS A 427 13.09 -33.44 17.38
N LEU A 428 13.39 -33.55 16.09
CA LEU A 428 14.10 -32.51 15.35
C LEU A 428 13.29 -31.19 15.28
N LYS A 429 11.95 -31.30 15.27
CA LYS A 429 11.04 -30.17 15.42
C LYS A 429 11.28 -29.39 16.73
N CYS A 430 11.49 -30.07 17.85
CA CYS A 430 11.77 -29.41 19.14
C CYS A 430 13.14 -28.74 19.12
N TYR A 431 14.15 -29.41 18.58
CA TYR A 431 15.49 -28.84 18.41
C TYR A 431 15.47 -27.50 17.65
N PHE A 432 14.71 -27.41 16.54
CA PHE A 432 14.57 -26.16 15.79
C PHE A 432 13.74 -25.08 16.50
N ILE A 433 12.78 -25.47 17.36
CA ILE A 433 12.02 -24.52 18.18
C ILE A 433 12.93 -23.87 19.21
N ASP A 434 13.77 -24.66 19.89
CA ASP A 434 14.68 -24.15 20.93
C ASP A 434 15.71 -23.17 20.35
N ARG A 435 16.17 -23.42 19.12
CA ARG A 435 17.06 -22.51 18.38
C ARG A 435 16.34 -21.36 17.68
N LYS A 436 15.03 -21.19 17.91
CA LYS A 436 14.20 -20.13 17.33
C LYS A 436 14.25 -20.03 15.80
N ILE A 437 14.42 -21.16 15.10
CA ILE A 437 14.48 -21.17 13.64
C ILE A 437 13.06 -21.08 13.06
N PRO A 438 12.74 -20.18 12.11
CA PRO A 438 11.43 -20.06 11.47
C PRO A 438 10.99 -21.33 10.71
N GLN A 439 9.68 -21.61 10.67
CA GLN A 439 9.16 -22.87 10.09
C GLN A 439 9.51 -23.06 8.61
N ARG A 440 9.57 -21.98 7.81
CA ARG A 440 9.95 -22.07 6.38
C ARG A 440 11.42 -22.43 6.20
N GLU A 441 12.30 -21.88 7.05
CA GLU A 441 13.73 -22.19 7.02
C GLU A 441 13.99 -23.64 7.44
N ARG A 442 13.27 -24.17 8.43
CA ARG A 442 13.38 -25.58 8.85
C ARG A 442 13.21 -26.58 7.71
N ARG A 443 12.37 -26.25 6.71
CA ARG A 443 12.12 -27.12 5.55
C ARG A 443 13.20 -27.05 4.48
N LYS A 444 14.10 -26.05 4.55
CA LYS A 444 15.25 -25.89 3.67
C LYS A 444 16.52 -26.50 4.24
N ILE A 445 16.57 -26.79 5.53
CA ILE A 445 17.77 -27.35 6.17
C ILE A 445 18.01 -28.78 5.65
N PRO A 446 19.17 -29.07 5.02
CA PRO A 446 19.51 -30.42 4.62
C PRO A 446 19.90 -31.27 5.82
N LEU A 447 19.46 -32.53 5.80
CA LEU A 447 19.71 -33.54 6.83
C LEU A 447 20.38 -34.74 6.17
N LEU A 448 21.52 -35.15 6.71
CA LEU A 448 22.08 -36.47 6.44
C LEU A 448 21.39 -37.48 7.33
N VAL A 449 20.75 -38.47 6.71
CA VAL A 449 20.01 -39.54 7.40
C VAL A 449 20.48 -40.90 6.89
N ASP A 450 20.43 -41.86 7.80
CA ASP A 450 20.48 -43.28 7.43
C ASP A 450 19.12 -43.96 7.60
N GLY A 451 19.07 -45.27 7.35
CA GLY A 451 17.88 -46.10 7.55
C GLY A 451 17.34 -46.15 8.99
N GLN A 452 18.00 -45.51 9.97
CA GLN A 452 17.58 -45.51 11.38
C GLN A 452 17.23 -44.10 11.90
N SER A 453 18.08 -43.09 11.67
CA SER A 453 17.89 -41.76 12.25
C SER A 453 18.73 -40.66 11.55
N VAL A 454 18.54 -39.41 11.99
CA VAL A 454 19.34 -38.28 11.51
C VAL A 454 20.76 -38.38 12.08
N LEU A 455 21.75 -38.37 11.18
CA LEU A 455 23.18 -38.41 11.49
C LEU A 455 23.76 -37.01 11.65
N TRP A 456 23.40 -36.10 10.77
CA TRP A 456 23.93 -34.74 10.75
C TRP A 456 22.88 -33.75 10.27
N ILE A 457 22.66 -32.70 11.06
CA ILE A 457 21.97 -31.50 10.61
C ILE A 457 23.05 -30.63 9.97
N VAL A 458 23.04 -30.56 8.64
CA VAL A 458 24.12 -29.94 7.85
C VAL A 458 24.35 -28.51 8.31
N GLY A 459 25.61 -28.17 8.62
CA GLY A 459 26.03 -26.86 9.12
C GLY A 459 25.59 -26.52 10.56
N MET A 460 25.03 -27.48 11.31
CA MET A 460 24.52 -27.21 12.67
C MET A 460 25.00 -28.18 13.75
N ARG A 461 24.66 -29.47 13.65
CA ARG A 461 24.91 -30.42 14.75
C ARG A 461 24.96 -31.87 14.30
N LEU A 462 25.93 -32.60 14.85
CA LEU A 462 26.12 -34.03 14.65
C LEU A 462 25.33 -34.85 15.68
N SER A 463 24.99 -36.09 15.30
CA SER A 463 24.39 -37.10 16.18
C SER A 463 25.45 -37.80 17.04
N GLU A 464 25.16 -38.08 18.31
CA GLU A 464 26.06 -38.82 19.22
C GLU A 464 26.42 -40.21 18.67
N ARG A 465 25.53 -40.83 17.90
CA ARG A 465 25.73 -42.20 17.38
C ARG A 465 26.93 -42.34 16.46
N VAL A 466 27.25 -41.31 15.68
CA VAL A 466 28.37 -41.34 14.71
C VAL A 466 29.58 -40.55 15.22
N LYS A 467 29.66 -40.36 16.53
CA LYS A 467 30.81 -39.74 17.19
C LYS A 467 32.04 -40.61 17.02
N ILE A 468 33.17 -39.98 16.71
CA ILE A 468 34.46 -40.65 16.65
C ILE A 468 34.88 -41.02 18.07
N THR A 469 35.25 -42.28 18.25
CA THR A 469 35.77 -42.82 19.50
C THR A 469 37.15 -43.43 19.28
N ASP A 470 37.82 -43.87 20.34
CA ASP A 470 39.11 -44.56 20.24
C ASP A 470 39.05 -45.82 19.37
N LYS A 471 37.87 -46.46 19.29
CA LYS A 471 37.64 -47.70 18.55
C LYS A 471 37.36 -47.50 17.06
N THR A 472 37.00 -46.29 16.63
CA THR A 472 36.71 -45.98 15.22
C THR A 472 37.93 -46.26 14.35
N ARG A 473 37.79 -47.04 13.27
CA ARG A 473 38.90 -47.32 12.34
C ARG A 473 38.83 -46.48 11.08
N LYS A 474 37.63 -46.29 10.54
CA LYS A 474 37.35 -45.50 9.33
C LYS A 474 36.49 -44.29 9.66
N VAL A 475 36.88 -43.14 9.11
CA VAL A 475 36.23 -41.85 9.35
C VAL A 475 35.68 -41.30 8.05
N VAL A 476 34.43 -40.86 8.06
CA VAL A 476 33.85 -40.07 6.99
C VAL A 476 34.08 -38.60 7.27
N LYS A 477 34.73 -37.89 6.35
CA LYS A 477 34.81 -36.42 6.35
C LYS A 477 33.70 -35.89 5.44
N GLY A 478 32.76 -35.13 6.00
CA GLY A 478 31.74 -34.40 5.24
C GLY A 478 32.07 -32.90 5.21
N GLU A 479 32.05 -32.28 4.03
CA GLU A 479 32.39 -30.87 3.84
C GLU A 479 31.34 -30.13 2.99
N ILE A 480 31.00 -28.91 3.42
CA ILE A 480 30.15 -27.97 2.68
C ILE A 480 31.05 -27.07 1.81
N VAL A 481 30.95 -27.23 0.49
CA VAL A 481 31.74 -26.49 -0.52
C VAL A 481 30.98 -25.26 -1.01
#